data_AF-A0A838EC31-F1
#
_entry.id   AF-A0A838EC31-F1
#
_cell.length_a   1.000
_cell.length_b   1.000
_cell.length_c   1.000
_cell.angle_alpha   90.00
_cell.angle_beta   90.00
_cell.angle_gamma   90.00
#
_symmetry.space_group_name_H-M   'P 1'
#
loop_
_entity.id
_entity.type
_entity.pdbx_description
1 polymer ?
#
loop_
_entity_poly.entity_id
_entity_poly.type
_entity_poly.pdbx_seq_one_letter_code
_entity_poly.pdbx_strand_id
1 'polypeptide(L)' 'MASNRKVALAREVGKLVAQRAKEQGVKQVVFDRGGYAYHGRVAALAEGAREVGLDF' A
#
# COMPACT_ATOMS: atom_id res chain seq x y z
N MET A 1 -22.23 1.40 8.38
CA MET A 1 -20.81 1.07 8.70
C MET A 1 -20.00 0.82 7.42
N ALA A 2 -19.69 1.84 6.63
CA ALA A 2 -18.99 1.70 5.33
C ALA A 2 -17.50 2.10 5.34
N SER A 3 -16.97 2.54 6.48
CA SER A 3 -15.61 3.12 6.57
C SER A 3 -14.51 2.05 6.71
N ASN A 4 -14.72 0.97 7.48
CA ASN A 4 -13.64 0.03 7.82
C ASN A 4 -13.30 -1.00 6.71
N ARG A 5 -14.30 -1.46 5.93
CA ARG A 5 -14.07 -2.47 4.86
C ARG A 5 -13.15 -1.95 3.75
N LYS A 6 -13.30 -0.68 3.35
CA LYS A 6 -12.49 -0.10 2.26
C LYS A 6 -11.03 0.10 2.67
N VAL A 7 -10.78 0.34 3.96
CA VAL A 7 -9.41 0.44 4.52
C VAL A 7 -8.73 -0.92 4.52
N ALA A 8 -9.43 -1.97 4.96
CA ALA A 8 -8.90 -3.34 4.90
C ALA A 8 -8.56 -3.77 3.47
N LEU A 9 -9.44 -3.50 2.49
CA LEU A 9 -9.18 -3.79 1.09
C LEU A 9 -7.97 -3.00 0.54
N ALA A 10 -7.80 -1.75 0.95
CA ALA A 10 -6.63 -0.96 0.54
C ALA A 10 -5.31 -1.58 1.04
N ARG A 11 -5.29 -2.13 2.26
CA ARG A 11 -4.13 -2.86 2.79
C ARG A 11 -3.78 -4.08 1.94
N GLU A 12 -4.78 -4.89 1.60
CA GLU A 12 -4.58 -6.09 0.76
C GLU A 12 -4.09 -5.73 -0.65
N VAL A 13 -4.57 -4.63 -1.23
CA VAL A 13 -4.03 -4.11 -2.49
C VAL A 13 -2.56 -3.71 -2.34
N GLY A 14 -2.18 -3.06 -1.24
CA GLY A 14 -0.79 -2.71 -0.94
C GLY A 14 0.12 -3.94 -0.90
N LYS A 15 -0.30 -4.99 -0.20
CA LYS A 15 0.42 -6.27 -0.12
C LYS A 15 0.60 -6.89 -1.50
N LEU A 16 -0.47 -6.93 -2.30
CA LEU A 16 -0.45 -7.53 -3.64
C LEU A 16 0.50 -6.79 -4.58
N VAL A 17 0.52 -5.45 -4.55
CA VAL A 17 1.44 -4.65 -5.36
C VAL A 17 2.89 -4.89 -4.93
N ALA A 18 3.16 -4.91 -3.63
CA ALA A 18 4.50 -5.17 -3.12
C ALA A 18 5.01 -6.58 -3.45
N GLN A 19 4.14 -7.59 -3.38
CA GLN A 19 4.48 -8.96 -3.78
C GLN A 19 4.90 -9.02 -5.26
N ARG A 20 4.12 -8.38 -6.15
CA ARG A 20 4.44 -8.30 -7.58
C ARG A 20 5.73 -7.54 -7.84
N ALA A 21 5.96 -6.42 -7.13
CA ALA A 21 7.20 -5.66 -7.27
C ALA A 21 8.42 -6.49 -6.84
N LYS A 22 8.31 -7.23 -5.73
CA LYS A 22 9.34 -8.13 -5.22
C LYS A 22 9.66 -9.25 -6.21
N GLU A 23 8.65 -9.85 -6.84
CA GLU A 23 8.83 -10.87 -7.91
C GLU A 23 9.59 -10.32 -9.11
N GLN A 24 9.50 -9.02 -9.38
CA GLN A 24 10.25 -8.33 -10.42
C GLN A 24 11.59 -7.75 -9.94
N GLY A 25 12.00 -8.04 -8.70
CA GLY A 25 13.25 -7.53 -8.11
C GLY A 25 13.22 -6.04 -7.75
N VAL A 26 12.05 -5.40 -7.73
CA VAL A 26 11.88 -4.00 -7.35
C VAL A 26 11.71 -3.91 -5.83
N LYS A 27 12.60 -3.17 -5.17
CA LYS A 27 12.61 -3.00 -3.71
C LYS A 27 12.39 -1.56 -3.26
N GLN A 28 13.14 -0.61 -3.82
CA GLN A 28 13.01 0.81 -3.49
C GLN A 28 12.12 1.52 -4.49
N VAL A 29 11.13 2.27 -3.98
CA VAL A 29 10.18 3.04 -4.77
C VAL A 29 9.87 4.36 -4.09
N VAL A 30 9.12 5.23 -4.75
CA VAL A 30 8.53 6.42 -4.14
C VAL A 30 7.03 6.18 -4.02
N PHE A 31 6.48 6.39 -2.83
CA PHE A 31 5.03 6.32 -2.64
C PHE A 31 4.36 7.66 -2.95
N ASP A 32 3.92 7.82 -4.20
CA ASP A 32 3.14 8.98 -4.62
C ASP A 32 1.70 8.88 -4.10
N ARG A 33 1.30 9.90 -3.33
CA ARG A 33 -0.04 10.00 -2.74
C ARG A 33 -1.03 10.72 -3.66
N GLY A 34 -0.62 11.19 -4.84
CA GLY A 34 -1.49 11.81 -5.83
C GLY A 34 -2.30 13.00 -5.29
N GLY A 35 -1.75 13.75 -4.32
CA GLY A 35 -2.43 14.86 -3.65
C GLY A 35 -3.43 14.48 -2.54
N TYR A 36 -3.63 13.19 -2.26
CA TYR A 36 -4.49 12.74 -1.15
C TYR A 36 -3.78 12.85 0.21
N ALA A 37 -4.55 13.13 1.25
CA ALA A 37 -4.07 13.10 2.63
C ALA A 37 -3.56 11.69 2.99
N TYR A 38 -2.45 11.62 3.72
CA TYR A 38 -1.91 10.35 4.22
C TYR A 38 -2.74 9.88 5.43
N HIS A 39 -3.91 9.33 5.15
CA HIS A 39 -4.84 8.81 6.14
C HIS A 39 -5.73 7.72 5.52
N GLY A 40 -6.45 6.98 6.38
CA GLY A 40 -7.44 5.98 5.97
C GLY A 40 -6.88 5.00 4.94
N ARG A 41 -7.47 4.99 3.74
CA ARG A 41 -7.11 4.05 2.66
C ARG A 41 -5.69 4.23 2.14
N VAL A 42 -5.21 5.47 2.05
CA VAL A 42 -3.87 5.77 1.50
C VAL A 42 -2.80 5.26 2.47
N ALA A 43 -2.98 5.53 3.76
CA ALA A 43 -2.10 5.01 4.80
C ALA A 43 -2.14 3.47 4.86
N ALA A 44 -3.32 2.86 4.81
CA ALA A 44 -3.45 1.41 4.87
C ALA A 44 -2.80 0.70 3.66
N LEU A 45 -2.88 1.27 2.46
CA LEU A 45 -2.19 0.75 1.29
C LEU A 45 -0.66 0.81 1.48
N ALA A 46 -0.14 1.96 1.93
CA ALA A 46 1.28 2.11 2.22
C ALA A 46 1.77 1.10 3.27
N GLU A 47 1.02 0.91 4.36
CA GLU A 47 1.33 -0.09 5.38
C GLU A 47 1.37 -1.50 4.79
N GLY A 48 0.35 -1.91 4.04
CA GLY A 48 0.31 -3.23 3.41
C GLY A 48 1.47 -3.48 2.45
N ALA A 49 1.90 -2.45 1.70
CA ALA A 49 3.05 -2.55 0.81
C ALA A 49 4.38 -2.69 1.58
N ARG A 50 4.56 -1.94 2.69
CA ARG A 50 5.74 -2.03 3.55
C ARG A 50 5.86 -3.38 4.26
N GLU A 51 4.74 -3.96 4.69
CA GLU A 51 4.71 -5.30 5.32
C GLU A 51 5.34 -6.39 4.43
N VAL A 52 5.21 -6.26 3.11
CA VAL A 52 5.72 -7.25 2.14
C VAL A 52 7.15 -6.91 1.67
N GLY A 53 7.69 -5.76 2.10
CA GLY A 53 9.10 -5.41 1.95
C GLY A 53 9.42 -4.38 0.86
N LEU A 54 8.42 -3.64 0.34
CA LEU A 54 8.70 -2.42 -0.40
C LEU A 54 9.24 -1.34 0.54
N ASP A 55 10.27 -0.64 0.08
CA ASP A 55 11.00 0.40 0.81
C ASP A 55 10.70 1.78 0.19
N PHE A 56 10.07 2.67 0.97
CA PHE A 56 9.66 4.03 0.61
C PHE A 56 9.19 4.84 1.81
#